data_AF-A0A7R8HAS2-F1
#
_entry.id   AF-A0A7R8HAS2-F1
#
_cell.length_a   1.000
_cell.length_b   1.000
_cell.length_c   1.000
_cell.angle_alpha   90.00
_cell.angle_beta   90.00
_cell.angle_gamma   90.00
#
_symmetry.space_group_name_H-M   'P 1'
#
loop_
_entity.id
_entity.type
_entity.pdbx_description
1 polymer ?
#
loop_
_entity_poly.entity_id
_entity_poly.type
_entity_poly.pdbx_seq_one_letter_code
_entity_poly.pdbx_strand_id
1 'polypeptide(L)'
;MPKLTEELSGPLRQMQDLARRIAKVSKEAKIEIEEDEYVEKFKPYMMDVVHAWCKGASFATVIKMTDIFEGSIIRCMRRLEELLRQMVQASKNIGNTELENKFSEAIKLLKRDIVFAASLYL
;
A
#
# COMPACT_ATOMS: atom_id res chain seq x y z
N MET A 1 16.39 0.28 -7.91
CA MET A 1 14.92 0.26 -7.71
C MET A 1 14.31 -0.74 -8.68
N PRO A 2 13.32 -1.55 -8.29
CA PRO A 2 12.59 -2.38 -9.25
C PRO A 2 11.97 -1.48 -10.32
N LYS A 3 11.97 -1.93 -11.58
CA LYS A 3 11.25 -1.23 -12.65
C LYS A 3 9.75 -1.40 -12.38
N LEU A 4 9.13 -0.36 -11.82
CA LEU A 4 7.68 -0.28 -11.75
C LEU A 4 7.10 -0.29 -13.16
N THR A 5 5.94 -0.94 -13.30
CA THR A 5 5.13 -0.75 -14.50
C THR A 5 4.83 0.75 -14.70
N GLU A 6 4.82 1.22 -15.96
CA GLU A 6 4.63 2.65 -16.29
C GLU A 6 3.36 3.21 -15.61
N GLU A 7 2.31 2.40 -15.52
CA GLU A 7 1.04 2.72 -14.85
C GLU A 7 1.19 3.09 -13.36
N LEU A 8 2.14 2.48 -12.65
CA LEU A 8 2.33 2.67 -11.20
C LEU A 8 3.34 3.79 -10.86
N SER A 9 4.16 4.18 -11.83
CA SER A 9 5.17 5.23 -11.66
C SER A 9 4.54 6.62 -11.41
N GLY A 10 3.43 6.92 -12.08
CA GLY A 10 2.69 8.17 -11.93
C GLY A 10 2.16 8.38 -10.51
N PRO A 11 1.36 7.44 -9.97
CA PRO A 11 0.87 7.51 -8.60
C PRO A 11 1.98 7.57 -7.55
N LEU A 12 3.08 6.83 -7.74
CA LEU A 12 4.23 6.88 -6.84
C LEU A 12 4.83 8.31 -6.79
N ARG A 13 5.05 8.91 -7.96
CA ARG A 13 5.58 10.28 -8.05
C ARG A 13 4.67 11.29 -7.37
N GLN A 14 3.36 11.21 -7.61
CA GLN A 14 2.39 12.09 -6.95
C GLN A 14 2.43 11.97 -5.43
N MET A 15 2.53 10.75 -4.90
CA MET A 15 2.66 10.54 -3.46
C MET A 15 3.98 11.11 -2.91
N GLN A 16 5.10 10.91 -3.61
CA GLN A 16 6.40 11.48 -3.21
C GLN A 16 6.40 13.01 -3.23
N ASP A 17 5.78 13.63 -4.22
CA ASP A 17 5.63 15.09 -4.30
C ASP A 17 4.76 15.64 -3.16
N LEU A 18 3.69 14.92 -2.78
CA LEU A 18 2.89 15.25 -1.60
C LEU A 18 3.69 15.09 -0.30
N ALA A 19 4.45 14.00 -0.14
CA ALA A 19 5.30 13.78 1.02
C ALA A 19 6.35 14.89 1.16
N ARG A 20 6.95 15.31 0.04
CA ARG A 20 7.88 16.43 -0.03
C ARG A 20 7.25 17.73 0.44
N ARG A 21 6.05 18.03 -0.04
CA ARG A 21 5.28 19.22 0.37
C ARG A 21 4.99 19.20 1.87
N ILE A 22 4.62 18.05 2.43
CA ILE A 22 4.37 17.89 3.87
C ILE A 22 5.65 18.19 4.65
N ALA A 23 6.79 17.59 4.28
CA ALA A 23 8.06 17.82 4.96
C ALA A 23 8.48 19.30 4.93
N LYS A 24 8.30 19.98 3.78
CA LYS A 24 8.57 21.41 3.66
C LYS A 24 7.73 22.25 4.62
N VAL A 25 6.42 22.03 4.68
CA VAL A 25 5.52 22.75 5.60
C VAL A 25 5.86 22.43 7.06
N SER A 26 6.21 21.18 7.38
CA SER A 26 6.68 20.81 8.71
C SER A 26 7.95 21.55 9.12
N LYS A 27 8.90 21.72 8.18
CA LYS A 27 10.13 22.50 8.41
C LYS A 27 9.84 23.98 8.64
N GLU A 28 8.92 24.56 7.86
CA GLU A 28 8.41 25.94 8.07
C GLU A 28 7.76 26.11 9.45
N ALA A 29 7.11 25.06 9.96
CA ALA A 29 6.54 24.99 11.31
C ALA A 29 7.59 24.68 12.41
N LYS A 30 8.89 24.70 12.09
CA LYS A 30 10.01 24.39 13.00
C LYS A 30 10.01 22.97 13.56
N ILE A 31 9.39 22.03 12.86
CA ILE A 31 9.52 20.60 13.14
C ILE A 31 10.83 20.12 12.50
N GLU A 32 11.67 19.43 13.26
CA GLU A 32 12.91 18.87 12.76
C GLU A 32 12.61 17.64 11.91
N ILE A 33 12.67 17.83 10.59
CA ILE A 33 12.41 16.79 9.59
C ILE A 33 13.26 17.07 8.35
N GLU A 34 13.99 16.05 7.90
CA GLU A 34 14.70 16.10 6.64
C GLU A 34 13.82 15.57 5.50
N GLU A 35 13.74 16.36 4.44
CA GLU A 35 12.79 16.18 3.34
C GLU A 35 13.04 14.87 2.60
N ASP A 36 14.28 14.64 2.20
CA ASP A 36 14.68 13.44 1.47
C ASP A 36 14.51 12.18 2.34
N GLU A 37 14.91 12.24 3.61
CA GLU A 37 14.71 11.14 4.56
C GLU A 37 13.23 10.80 4.76
N TYR A 38 12.35 11.81 4.79
CA TYR A 38 10.92 11.60 4.92
C TYR A 38 10.32 10.92 3.69
N VAL A 39 10.68 11.39 2.48
CA VAL A 39 10.22 10.79 1.22
C VAL A 39 10.75 9.37 1.08
N GLU A 40 11.98 9.11 1.51
CA GLU A 40 12.60 7.78 1.46
C GLU A 40 11.92 6.74 2.34
N LYS A 41 11.11 7.13 3.33
CA LYS A 41 10.32 6.17 4.15
C LYS A 41 9.29 5.42 3.30
N PHE A 42 8.84 5.98 2.18
CA PHE A 42 7.85 5.36 1.31
C PHE A 42 8.52 4.46 0.27
N LYS A 43 8.70 3.19 0.62
CA LYS A 43 9.38 2.20 -0.24
C LYS A 43 8.41 1.56 -1.25
N PRO A 44 8.66 1.61 -2.57
CA PRO A 44 7.72 1.12 -3.59
C PRO A 44 7.83 -0.39 -3.90
N TYR A 45 8.65 -1.15 -3.16
CA TYR A 45 9.02 -2.53 -3.50
C TYR A 45 7.85 -3.52 -3.61
N MET A 46 6.72 -3.22 -2.97
CA MET A 46 5.53 -4.07 -2.95
C MET A 46 4.46 -3.65 -3.97
N MET A 47 4.64 -2.54 -4.69
CA MET A 47 3.60 -1.98 -5.55
C MET A 47 3.18 -2.94 -6.67
N ASP A 48 4.13 -3.44 -7.47
CA ASP A 48 3.82 -4.38 -8.55
C ASP A 48 3.32 -5.73 -8.03
N VAL A 49 3.84 -6.19 -6.88
CA VAL A 49 3.45 -7.45 -6.23
C VAL A 49 1.98 -7.41 -5.81
N VAL A 50 1.57 -6.35 -5.11
CA VAL A 50 0.19 -6.15 -4.66
C VAL A 50 -0.73 -5.92 -5.87
N HIS A 51 -0.28 -5.16 -6.87
CA HIS A 51 -1.08 -4.92 -8.08
C HIS A 51 -1.34 -6.21 -8.86
N ALA A 52 -0.33 -7.03 -9.08
CA ALA A 52 -0.48 -8.35 -9.73
C ALA A 52 -1.39 -9.28 -8.92
N TRP A 53 -1.25 -9.26 -7.59
CA TRP A 53 -2.15 -10.00 -6.71
C TRP A 53 -3.61 -9.57 -6.85
N CYS A 54 -3.91 -8.27 -6.82
CA CYS A 54 -5.27 -7.78 -7.01
C CYS A 54 -5.82 -8.03 -8.43
N LYS A 55 -4.94 -8.22 -9.43
CA LYS A 55 -5.30 -8.68 -10.79
C LYS A 55 -5.45 -10.20 -10.93
N GLY A 56 -5.35 -10.96 -9.84
CA GLY A 56 -5.61 -12.40 -9.82
C GLY A 56 -4.39 -13.31 -10.00
N ALA A 57 -3.16 -12.78 -9.97
CA ALA A 57 -1.95 -13.62 -10.08
C ALA A 57 -1.83 -14.63 -8.92
N SER A 58 -1.42 -15.88 -9.19
CA SER A 58 -1.25 -16.87 -8.12
C SER A 58 -0.18 -16.46 -7.09
N PHE A 59 -0.23 -17.00 -5.86
CA PHE A 59 0.79 -16.70 -4.86
C PHE A 59 2.19 -17.11 -5.32
N ALA A 60 2.29 -18.25 -6.02
CA ALA A 60 3.54 -18.73 -6.62
C ALA A 60 4.09 -17.78 -7.70
N THR A 61 3.24 -17.00 -8.36
CA THR A 61 3.66 -15.97 -9.32
C THR A 61 4.21 -14.75 -8.60
N VAL A 62 3.50 -14.23 -7.60
CA VAL A 62 3.87 -12.96 -6.95
C VAL A 62 5.15 -13.07 -6.13
N ILE A 63 5.43 -14.23 -5.52
CA ILE A 63 6.69 -14.47 -4.79
C ILE A 63 7.91 -14.51 -5.72
N LYS A 64 7.73 -14.77 -7.02
CA LYS A 64 8.82 -14.74 -8.02
C LYS A 64 9.09 -13.34 -8.56
N MET A 65 8.22 -12.37 -8.26
CA MET A 65 8.37 -10.98 -8.71
C MET A 65 9.28 -10.16 -7.80
N THR A 66 9.68 -10.70 -6.65
CA THR A 66 10.43 -9.99 -5.62
C THR A 66 11.29 -10.96 -4.81
N ASP A 67 12.41 -10.49 -4.27
CA ASP A 67 13.28 -11.27 -3.38
C ASP A 67 12.84 -11.18 -1.91
N ILE A 68 11.67 -10.56 -1.63
CA ILE A 68 11.11 -10.46 -0.28
C ILE A 68 10.56 -11.82 0.15
N PHE A 69 10.93 -12.28 1.34
CA PHE A 69 10.40 -13.50 1.94
C PHE A 69 8.86 -13.56 1.96
N GLU A 70 8.32 -14.73 1.69
CA GLU A 70 6.88 -15.00 1.54
C GLU A 70 6.08 -14.59 2.78
N GLY A 71 6.62 -14.89 3.97
CA GLY A 71 6.01 -14.48 5.23
C GLY A 71 5.93 -12.95 5.39
N SER A 72 6.90 -12.21 4.86
CA SER A 72 6.88 -10.74 4.86
C SER A 72 5.86 -10.19 3.85
N ILE A 73 5.70 -10.84 2.69
CA ILE A 73 4.65 -10.51 1.71
C ILE A 73 3.27 -10.68 2.35
N ILE A 74 3.00 -11.84 2.99
CA ILE A 74 1.73 -12.12 3.65
C ILE A 74 1.44 -11.09 4.75
N ARG A 75 2.42 -10.80 5.61
CA ARG A 75 2.28 -9.76 6.66
C ARG A 75 1.99 -8.38 6.07
N CYS A 76 2.68 -8.00 4.99
CA CYS A 76 2.46 -6.73 4.31
C CYS A 76 1.03 -6.62 3.74
N MET A 77 0.54 -7.66 3.06
CA MET A 77 -0.83 -7.69 2.52
C MET A 77 -1.89 -7.65 3.62
N ARG A 78 -1.69 -8.35 4.74
CA ARG A 78 -2.59 -8.28 5.90
C ARG A 78 -2.62 -6.88 6.51
N ARG A 79 -1.46 -6.26 6.70
CA ARG A 79 -1.37 -4.88 7.19
C ARG A 79 -2.01 -3.88 6.23
N LEU A 80 -1.87 -4.11 4.92
CA LEU A 80 -2.54 -3.30 3.91
C LEU A 80 -4.07 -3.43 4.00
N GLU A 81 -4.58 -4.62 4.26
CA GLU A 81 -6.02 -4.84 4.45
C GLU A 81 -6.57 -4.08 5.67
N GLU A 82 -5.85 -4.09 6.78
CA GLU A 82 -6.19 -3.31 7.97
C GLU A 82 -6.21 -1.80 7.68
N LEU A 83 -5.22 -1.30 6.94
CA LEU A 83 -5.18 0.09 6.50
C LEU A 83 -6.39 0.42 5.62
N LEU A 84 -6.75 -0.43 4.65
CA LEU A 84 -7.92 -0.22 3.81
C LEU A 84 -9.21 -0.16 4.64
N ARG A 85 -9.35 -0.98 5.68
CA ARG A 85 -10.49 -0.90 6.61
C ARG A 85 -10.56 0.44 7.34
N GLN A 86 -9.42 0.97 7.79
CA GLN A 86 -9.35 2.29 8.39
C GLN A 86 -9.76 3.38 7.39
N MET A 87 -9.35 3.25 6.12
CA MET A 87 -9.73 4.18 5.06
C MET A 87 -11.23 4.12 4.73
N VAL A 88 -11.87 2.95 4.78
CA VAL A 88 -13.33 2.80 4.67
C VAL A 88 -14.02 3.60 5.78
N GLN A 89 -13.60 3.42 7.04
CA GLN A 89 -14.21 4.13 8.17
C GLN A 89 -13.98 5.65 8.08
N ALA A 90 -12.77 6.08 7.70
CA ALA A 90 -12.48 7.50 7.51
C ALA A 90 -13.35 8.11 6.40
N SER A 91 -13.53 7.41 5.28
CA SER A 91 -14.36 7.84 4.15
C SER A 91 -15.83 7.97 4.53
N LYS A 92 -16.34 7.01 5.31
CA LYS A 92 -17.70 7.04 5.87
C LYS A 92 -17.90 8.26 6.78
N ASN A 93 -16.95 8.55 7.66
CA ASN A 93 -17.03 9.66 8.60
C ASN A 93 -17.06 11.04 7.91
N ILE A 94 -16.40 11.19 6.77
CA ILE A 94 -16.43 12.43 5.96
C ILE A 94 -17.60 12.46 4.97
N GLY A 95 -18.45 11.43 4.93
CA GLY A 95 -19.59 11.33 4.02
C GLY A 95 -19.21 11.07 2.56
N ASN A 96 -18.02 10.53 2.28
CA ASN A 96 -17.57 10.23 0.92
C ASN A 96 -17.83 8.76 0.56
N THR A 97 -19.03 8.51 0.04
CA THR A 97 -19.49 7.16 -0.35
C THR A 97 -18.70 6.56 -1.50
N GLU A 98 -18.17 7.39 -2.42
CA GLU A 98 -17.37 6.90 -3.56
C GLU A 98 -16.07 6.26 -3.05
N LEU A 99 -15.36 6.95 -2.15
CA LEU A 99 -14.14 6.42 -1.53
C LEU A 99 -14.43 5.20 -0.64
N GLU A 100 -15.52 5.23 0.13
CA GLU A 100 -15.96 4.10 0.94
C GLU A 100 -16.10 2.82 0.09
N ASN A 101 -16.83 2.93 -1.03
CA ASN A 101 -17.04 1.82 -1.95
C ASN A 101 -15.73 1.38 -2.61
N LYS A 102 -14.90 2.33 -3.02
CA LYS A 102 -13.62 2.06 -3.68
C LYS A 102 -12.66 1.29 -2.76
N PHE A 103 -12.53 1.70 -1.50
CA PHE A 103 -11.70 0.97 -0.54
C PHE A 103 -12.31 -0.39 -0.17
N SER A 104 -13.63 -0.48 -0.07
CA SER A 104 -14.33 -1.76 0.16
C SER A 104 -14.08 -2.75 -0.97
N GLU A 105 -14.07 -2.30 -2.22
CA GLU A 105 -13.75 -3.15 -3.38
C GLU A 105 -12.28 -3.57 -3.41
N ALA A 106 -11.36 -2.65 -3.07
CA ALA A 106 -9.94 -2.98 -2.95
C ALA A 106 -9.69 -4.10 -1.91
N ILE A 107 -10.42 -4.10 -0.79
CA ILE A 107 -10.36 -5.18 0.22
C ILE A 107 -10.78 -6.52 -0.38
N LYS A 108 -11.85 -6.56 -1.19
CA LYS A 108 -12.33 -7.81 -1.81
C LYS A 108 -11.28 -8.40 -2.77
N LEU A 109 -10.65 -7.56 -3.59
CA LEU A 109 -9.61 -7.99 -4.52
C LEU A 109 -8.35 -8.50 -3.80
N LEU A 110 -8.01 -7.88 -2.67
CA LEU A 110 -6.86 -8.26 -1.85
C LEU A 110 -7.10 -9.57 -1.09
N LYS A 111 -8.31 -9.75 -0.55
CA LYS A 111 -8.64 -10.83 0.41
C LYS A 111 -8.99 -12.15 -0.27
N ARG A 112 -7.97 -12.91 -0.68
CA ARG A 112 -8.14 -14.26 -1.24
C ARG A 112 -7.04 -15.25 -0.81
N ASP A 113 -7.33 -16.53 -1.01
CA ASP A 113 -6.40 -17.66 -0.92
C ASP A 113 -5.49 -17.67 0.33
N ILE A 114 -4.25 -18.16 0.15
CA ILE A 114 -3.26 -18.42 1.20
C ILE A 114 -2.89 -17.20 2.04
N VAL A 115 -3.00 -15.98 1.49
CA VAL A 115 -2.66 -14.73 2.20
C VAL A 115 -3.60 -14.50 3.39
N PHE A 116 -4.84 -14.98 3.30
CA PHE A 116 -5.87 -14.82 4.30
C PHE A 116 -6.37 -16.15 4.89
N ALA A 117 -5.60 -17.22 4.75
CA ALA A 117 -5.86 -18.48 5.44
C ALA A 117 -5.90 -18.25 6.96
N ALA A 118 -6.78 -19.01 7.64
CA ALA A 118 -6.91 -18.95 9.09
C ALA A 118 -5.65 -19.48 9.78
N SER A 119 -5.36 -18.93 10.97
CA SER A 119 -4.34 -19.49 11.85
C SER A 119 -4.77 -20.89 12.31
N LEU A 120 -3.80 -21.78 12.54
CA LEU A 120 -4.06 -23.10 13.14
C LEU A 120 -4.39 -23.03 14.64
N TYR A 121 -4.20 -21.86 15.25
CA TYR A 121 -4.47 -21.60 16.68
C TYR A 121 -5.79 -20.85 16.92
N LEU A 122 -6.63 -20.69 15.89
CA LEU A 122 -7.93 -20.04 15.99
C LEU A 122 -9.04 -21.05 16.24
#